data_AF-A0A1F7GPV8-F1
#
_entry.id   AF-A0A1F7GPV8-F1
#
_cell.length_a   1.000
_cell.length_b   1.000
_cell.length_c   1.000
_cell.angle_alpha   90.00
_cell.angle_beta   90.00
_cell.angle_gamma   90.00
#
_symmetry.space_group_name_H-M   'P 1'
#
loop_
_entity.id
_entity.type
_entity.pdbx_description
1 polymer ?
#
loop_
_entity_poly.entity_id
_entity_poly.type
_entity_poly.pdbx_seq_one_letter_code
_entity_poly.pdbx_strand_id
1 'polypeptide(L)'
;MRKIYSPLFILKAGLKKTFSKPYYWALTIIAAVNILFIYYFLLTQKTTWDAFWQSNTAFYSWSQVILSIINALFIGVSLSMFFHVIEERKKTSKTSFAQSFASLLFSAAATGCSVCSAFLLPTLGIAASLTALPFGGLEVKLLSAFLLIYSMYEYAKIISGLCAIPKEKIVSSEKGQLEFNLTKKTLPQLKPLIVLLFFIVIVYSLPRLPKTWRLQTQRQVNPQNQQKANTSENQSAGLFAQINPPEGFQINATYEDIGPKMLEMGVIDFDKFKETYDKSGQPLTQEQLDILTKGSDLEIKITPENSYFLLNFFWAFGLANKSKILEEGEMVKYDGLSGAGGFASTGGWSSLTTSGDAMQYYSKRAIVPLTAEQETLVNEVASNVYRPCCGNSTAFPDCNHGMALLGIFELMAAQGANEQEMYQAAKYINSYWFPSNAFDAALYFKNKEGKEFKDIDAKTFLSKDIFSAFGAQNVKKYLVEKGIQEKPPAQGGGCGV
;
A
#
# COMPACT_ATOMS: atom_id res chain seq x y z
N MET A 1 25.28 50.18 18.16
CA MET A 1 23.91 49.72 18.47
C MET A 1 23.46 48.73 17.40
N ARG A 2 23.21 47.45 17.73
CA ARG A 2 22.59 46.51 16.76
C ARG A 2 21.12 46.92 16.62
N LYS A 3 20.69 47.34 15.43
CA LYS A 3 19.26 47.55 15.15
C LYS A 3 18.54 46.20 15.33
N ILE A 4 17.63 46.14 16.31
CA ILE A 4 16.79 44.97 16.54
C ILE A 4 15.58 45.12 15.62
N TYR A 5 15.51 44.31 14.57
CA TYR A 5 14.37 44.29 13.66
C TYR A 5 13.32 43.28 14.16
N SER A 6 12.04 43.62 14.02
CA SER A 6 10.96 42.69 14.36
C SER A 6 10.95 41.48 13.41
N PRO A 7 10.54 40.28 13.87
CA PRO A 7 10.48 39.09 13.03
C PRO A 7 9.64 39.27 11.76
N LEU A 8 8.51 39.98 11.90
CA LEU A 8 7.63 40.31 10.78
C LEU A 8 8.30 41.23 9.75
N PHE A 9 9.12 42.19 10.21
CA PHE A 9 9.87 43.07 9.31
C PHE A 9 10.92 42.28 8.51
N ILE A 10 11.64 41.38 9.17
CA ILE A 10 12.65 40.52 8.52
C ILE A 10 11.98 39.64 7.45
N LEU A 11 10.87 38.99 7.80
CA LEU A 11 10.11 38.15 6.87
C LEU A 11 9.62 38.95 5.66
N LYS A 12 9.01 40.12 5.88
CA LYS A 12 8.56 41.00 4.79
C LYS A 12 9.70 41.45 3.89
N ALA A 13 10.86 41.80 4.46
CA ALA A 13 12.03 42.19 3.69
C ALA A 13 12.56 41.03 2.82
N GLY A 14 12.65 39.83 3.38
CA GLY A 14 13.06 38.62 2.67
C GLY A 14 12.09 38.26 1.53
N LEU A 15 10.79 38.26 1.79
CA LEU A 15 9.76 38.01 0.77
C LEU A 15 9.81 39.06 -0.35
N LYS A 16 9.86 40.35 -0.01
CA LYS A 16 9.94 41.44 -1.00
C LYS A 16 11.16 41.30 -1.89
N LYS A 17 12.32 40.94 -1.32
CA LYS A 17 13.57 40.75 -2.07
C LYS A 17 13.57 39.47 -2.90
N THR A 18 12.87 38.42 -2.47
CA THR A 18 12.67 37.19 -3.26
C THR A 18 11.79 37.49 -4.46
N PHE A 19 10.60 38.00 -4.21
CA PHE A 19 9.58 38.22 -5.24
C PHE A 19 9.77 39.48 -6.07
N SER A 20 10.88 40.21 -5.89
CA SER A 20 11.32 41.22 -6.85
C SER A 20 11.82 40.60 -8.16
N LYS A 21 12.12 39.29 -8.17
CA LYS A 21 12.47 38.56 -9.38
C LYS A 21 11.25 37.75 -9.87
N PRO A 22 10.81 37.92 -11.13
CA PRO A 22 9.54 37.36 -11.60
C PRO A 22 9.52 35.83 -11.67
N TYR A 23 10.66 35.18 -11.89
CA TYR A 23 10.71 33.71 -11.98
C TYR A 23 10.37 33.00 -10.66
N TYR A 24 10.52 33.65 -9.51
CA TYR A 24 10.10 33.07 -8.23
C TYR A 24 8.58 33.05 -8.04
N TRP A 25 7.85 33.98 -8.68
CA TRP A 25 6.39 33.90 -8.76
C TRP A 25 5.97 32.67 -9.57
N ALA A 26 6.57 32.47 -10.75
CA ALA A 26 6.29 31.30 -11.59
C ALA A 26 6.59 29.98 -10.86
N LEU A 27 7.75 29.88 -10.21
CA LEU A 27 8.12 28.69 -9.43
C LEU A 27 7.11 28.41 -8.31
N THR A 28 6.67 29.44 -7.58
CA THR A 28 5.68 29.30 -6.51
C THR A 28 4.36 28.74 -7.06
N ILE A 29 3.87 29.29 -8.17
CA ILE A 29 2.61 28.85 -8.80
C ILE A 29 2.73 27.41 -9.30
N ILE A 30 3.81 27.08 -10.02
CA ILE A 30 4.03 25.74 -10.56
C ILE A 30 4.09 24.71 -9.42
N ALA A 31 4.87 25.00 -8.37
CA ALA A 31 4.96 24.11 -7.22
C ALA A 31 3.60 23.93 -6.52
N ALA A 32 2.86 25.02 -6.29
CA ALA A 32 1.55 24.95 -5.64
C ALA A 32 0.53 24.15 -6.45
N VAL A 33 0.45 24.35 -7.77
CA VAL A 33 -0.45 23.61 -8.67
C VAL A 33 -0.12 22.11 -8.66
N ASN A 34 1.16 21.75 -8.76
CA ASN A 34 1.57 20.34 -8.72
C ASN A 34 1.23 19.68 -7.39
N ILE A 35 1.43 20.38 -6.26
CA ILE A 35 1.07 19.86 -4.94
C ILE A 35 -0.45 19.68 -4.80
N LEU A 36 -1.25 20.63 -5.28
CA LEU A 36 -2.71 20.49 -5.29
C LEU A 36 -3.18 19.33 -6.16
N PHE A 37 -2.55 19.14 -7.33
CA PHE A 37 -2.80 17.99 -8.19
C PHE A 37 -2.49 16.67 -7.47
N ILE A 38 -1.35 16.58 -6.77
CA ILE A 38 -1.00 15.41 -5.96
C ILE A 38 -2.04 15.16 -4.87
N TYR A 39 -2.50 16.19 -4.14
CA TYR A 39 -3.55 16.02 -3.14
C TYR A 39 -4.85 15.50 -3.74
N TYR A 40 -5.26 16.04 -4.90
CA TYR A 40 -6.44 15.57 -5.61
C TYR A 40 -6.29 14.12 -6.08
N PHE A 41 -5.15 13.79 -6.71
CA PHE A 41 -4.83 12.43 -7.14
C PHE A 41 -4.87 11.44 -5.98
N LEU A 42 -4.28 11.78 -4.83
CA LEU A 42 -4.32 10.92 -3.64
C LEU A 42 -5.74 10.75 -3.08
N LEU A 43 -6.56 11.80 -3.13
CA LEU A 43 -7.97 11.73 -2.72
C LEU A 43 -8.72 10.73 -3.61
N THR A 44 -8.56 10.79 -4.93
CA THR A 44 -9.27 9.92 -5.88
C THR A 44 -8.86 8.45 -5.80
N GLN A 45 -7.68 8.13 -5.24
CA GLN A 45 -7.29 6.74 -4.95
C GLN A 45 -8.08 6.12 -3.78
N LYS A 46 -8.70 6.94 -2.91
CA LYS A 46 -9.36 6.47 -1.67
C LYS A 46 -10.86 6.74 -1.61
N THR A 47 -11.33 7.81 -2.24
CA THR A 47 -12.74 8.24 -2.25
C THR A 47 -13.05 9.10 -3.47
N THR A 48 -14.32 9.29 -3.81
CA THR A 48 -14.73 10.32 -4.78
C THR A 48 -14.92 11.67 -4.10
N TRP A 49 -14.94 12.74 -4.90
CA TRP A 49 -15.23 14.10 -4.43
C TRP A 49 -16.61 14.17 -3.78
N ASP A 50 -17.63 13.60 -4.41
CA ASP A 50 -19.00 13.63 -3.89
C ASP A 50 -19.13 12.82 -2.60
N ALA A 51 -18.55 11.62 -2.54
CA ALA A 51 -18.55 10.80 -1.32
C ALA A 51 -17.83 11.50 -0.16
N PHE A 52 -16.74 12.21 -0.45
CA PHE A 52 -16.04 13.02 0.55
C PHE A 52 -16.94 14.12 1.11
N TRP A 53 -17.67 14.84 0.27
CA TRP A 53 -18.59 15.91 0.73
C TRP A 53 -19.83 15.41 1.45
N GLN A 54 -20.36 14.25 1.05
CA GLN A 54 -21.52 13.63 1.66
C GLN A 54 -21.22 13.04 3.03
N SER A 55 -20.04 12.40 3.18
CA SER A 55 -19.65 11.70 4.42
C SER A 55 -19.15 12.64 5.52
N ASN A 56 -18.67 13.83 5.16
CA ASN A 56 -18.02 14.74 6.10
C ASN A 56 -18.83 16.00 6.40
N THR A 57 -18.61 16.59 7.57
CA THR A 57 -19.22 17.87 7.93
C THR A 57 -18.68 18.97 7.02
N ALA A 58 -19.52 19.97 6.72
CA ALA A 58 -19.12 21.07 5.85
C ALA A 58 -17.88 21.80 6.39
N PHE A 59 -17.81 22.00 7.71
CA PHE A 59 -16.67 22.61 8.38
C PHE A 59 -15.37 21.84 8.12
N TYR A 60 -15.39 20.50 8.29
CA TYR A 60 -14.21 19.68 8.06
C TYR A 60 -13.78 19.69 6.60
N SER A 61 -14.72 19.51 5.66
CA SER A 61 -14.42 19.49 4.23
C SER A 61 -13.82 20.81 3.75
N TRP A 62 -14.41 21.95 4.13
CA TRP A 62 -13.87 23.27 3.78
C TRP A 62 -12.51 23.52 4.44
N SER A 63 -12.34 23.15 5.71
CA SER A 63 -11.05 23.28 6.39
C SER A 63 -9.95 22.46 5.70
N GLN A 64 -10.27 21.25 5.25
CA GLN A 64 -9.35 20.41 4.48
C GLN A 64 -8.93 21.07 3.17
N VAL A 65 -9.88 21.62 2.41
CA VAL A 65 -9.60 22.29 1.13
C VAL A 65 -8.75 23.55 1.35
N ILE A 66 -9.17 24.43 2.27
CA ILE A 66 -8.51 25.71 2.54
C ILE A 66 -7.07 25.47 3.03
N LEU A 67 -6.86 24.58 4.01
CA LEU A 67 -5.53 24.30 4.52
C LEU A 67 -4.64 23.63 3.47
N SER A 68 -5.20 22.88 2.52
CA SER A 68 -4.43 22.29 1.43
C SER A 68 -3.92 23.37 0.47
N ILE A 69 -4.77 24.35 0.14
CA ILE A 69 -4.39 25.50 -0.70
C ILE A 69 -3.32 26.35 0.00
N ILE A 70 -3.52 26.67 1.29
CA ILE A 70 -2.54 27.44 2.09
C ILE A 70 -1.19 26.72 2.13
N ASN A 71 -1.17 25.43 2.44
CA ASN A 71 0.08 24.66 2.47
C ASN A 71 0.75 24.59 1.10
N ALA A 72 -0.01 24.37 0.02
CA ALA A 72 0.56 24.32 -1.34
C ALA A 72 1.23 25.65 -1.72
N LEU A 73 0.60 26.79 -1.40
CA LEU A 73 1.19 28.11 -1.59
C LEU A 73 2.44 28.30 -0.72
N PHE A 74 2.38 27.92 0.55
CA PHE A 74 3.51 28.04 1.48
C PHE A 74 4.70 27.17 1.07
N ILE A 75 4.46 25.98 0.51
CA ILE A 75 5.50 25.13 -0.07
C ILE A 75 6.16 25.85 -1.24
N GLY A 76 5.39 26.39 -2.19
CA GLY A 76 5.92 27.13 -3.33
C GLY A 76 6.75 28.36 -2.93
N VAL A 77 6.28 29.14 -1.95
CA VAL A 77 7.00 30.31 -1.40
C VAL A 77 8.29 29.86 -0.71
N SER A 78 8.23 28.82 0.12
CA SER A 78 9.40 28.29 0.84
C SER A 78 10.46 27.77 -0.13
N LEU A 79 10.07 27.05 -1.19
CA LEU A 79 10.97 26.59 -2.25
C LEU A 79 11.63 27.77 -2.96
N SER A 80 10.87 28.80 -3.31
CA SER A 80 11.41 30.00 -3.97
C SER A 80 12.42 30.74 -3.10
N MET A 81 12.11 30.94 -1.82
CA MET A 81 13.04 31.55 -0.87
C MET A 81 14.29 30.66 -0.65
N PHE A 82 14.14 29.34 -0.62
CA PHE A 82 15.25 28.41 -0.51
C PHE A 82 16.22 28.54 -1.70
N PHE A 83 15.72 28.59 -2.94
CA PHE A 83 16.56 28.81 -4.11
C PHE A 83 17.25 30.18 -4.09
N HIS A 84 16.58 31.23 -3.61
CA HIS A 84 17.23 32.53 -3.44
C HIS A 84 18.33 32.50 -2.37
N VAL A 85 18.12 31.76 -1.27
CA VAL A 85 19.19 31.54 -0.28
C VAL A 85 20.41 30.87 -0.93
N ILE A 86 20.22 29.89 -1.81
CA ILE A 86 21.32 29.25 -2.55
C ILE A 86 22.05 30.28 -3.43
N GLU A 87 21.34 31.14 -4.15
CA GLU A 87 21.93 32.20 -4.97
C GLU A 87 22.75 33.20 -4.15
N GLU A 88 22.24 33.66 -3.01
CA GLU A 88 22.96 34.61 -2.14
C GLU A 88 24.21 33.97 -1.50
N ARG A 89 24.15 32.68 -1.16
CA ARG A 89 25.30 31.93 -0.62
C ARG A 89 26.39 31.70 -1.67
N LYS A 90 26.02 31.43 -2.93
CA LYS A 90 26.98 31.32 -4.05
C LYS A 90 27.80 32.59 -4.26
N LYS A 91 27.25 33.76 -3.91
CA LYS A 91 27.96 35.05 -4.01
C LYS A 91 28.94 35.32 -2.87
N THR A 92 28.81 34.62 -1.73
CA THR A 92 29.52 34.97 -0.48
C THR A 92 30.50 33.91 0.06
N SER A 93 30.44 32.64 -0.35
CA SER A 93 31.52 31.66 -0.07
C SER A 93 31.42 30.36 -0.90
N LYS A 94 32.49 29.54 -0.92
CA LYS A 94 32.44 28.12 -1.35
C LYS A 94 31.61 27.32 -0.33
N THR A 95 30.35 27.03 -0.67
CA THR A 95 29.40 26.30 0.20
C THR A 95 29.86 24.87 0.47
N SER A 96 29.88 24.41 1.73
CA SER A 96 30.21 23.02 2.07
C SER A 96 28.98 22.11 1.98
N PHE A 97 29.17 20.85 1.53
CA PHE A 97 28.15 19.82 1.34
C PHE A 97 27.17 19.67 2.53
N ALA A 98 27.68 19.60 3.76
CA ALA A 98 26.86 19.45 4.96
C ALA A 98 25.84 20.59 5.19
N GLN A 99 26.16 21.82 4.77
CA GLN A 99 25.29 22.98 4.94
C GLN A 99 24.19 23.03 3.87
N SER A 100 24.52 22.61 2.65
CA SER A 100 23.53 22.39 1.58
C SER A 100 22.61 21.23 1.92
N PHE A 101 23.16 20.14 2.48
CA PHE A 101 22.42 18.96 2.90
C PHE A 101 21.48 19.24 4.08
N ALA A 102 21.91 19.96 5.11
CA ALA A 102 21.04 20.35 6.22
C ALA A 102 19.88 21.26 5.77
N SER A 103 20.14 22.20 4.85
CA SER A 103 19.08 23.03 4.27
C SER A 103 18.16 22.25 3.34
N LEU A 104 18.67 21.24 2.64
CA LEU A 104 17.88 20.32 1.82
C LEU A 104 17.01 19.40 2.68
N LEU A 105 17.54 18.84 3.77
CA LEU A 105 16.79 18.03 4.73
C LEU A 105 15.71 18.83 5.45
N PHE A 106 16.01 20.07 5.84
CA PHE A 106 15.00 20.95 6.46
C PHE A 106 13.93 21.36 5.45
N SER A 107 14.31 21.65 4.20
CA SER A 107 13.37 21.90 3.11
C SER A 107 12.49 20.67 2.86
N ALA A 108 13.09 19.47 2.78
CA ALA A 108 12.37 18.21 2.58
C ALA A 108 11.46 17.85 3.76
N ALA A 109 11.85 18.13 5.01
CA ALA A 109 10.98 17.94 6.16
C ALA A 109 9.79 18.92 6.14
N ALA A 110 10.03 20.18 5.73
CA ALA A 110 9.00 21.20 5.61
C ALA A 110 8.03 20.98 4.45
N THR A 111 8.52 20.54 3.29
CA THR A 111 7.70 20.26 2.11
C THR A 111 7.10 18.86 2.12
N GLY A 112 7.76 17.90 2.77
CA GLY A 112 7.34 16.52 2.87
C GLY A 112 6.17 16.32 3.82
N CYS A 113 6.09 17.05 4.94
CA CYS A 113 5.15 16.69 6.01
C CYS A 113 3.65 16.68 5.62
N SER A 114 3.23 17.49 4.65
CA SER A 114 1.83 17.56 4.21
C SER A 114 1.46 16.53 3.13
N VAL A 115 2.43 16.01 2.38
CA VAL A 115 2.25 14.99 1.34
C VAL A 115 2.59 13.60 1.89
N CYS A 116 3.67 13.51 2.66
CA CYS A 116 4.18 12.30 3.27
C CYS A 116 3.21 11.70 4.30
N SER A 117 2.45 12.48 5.07
CA SER A 117 1.54 11.89 6.08
C SER A 117 0.45 10.99 5.47
N ALA A 118 0.04 11.26 4.22
CA ALA A 118 -0.96 10.43 3.52
C ALA A 118 -0.37 9.16 2.88
N PHE A 119 0.95 9.12 2.67
CA PHE A 119 1.65 8.01 2.00
C PHE A 119 2.54 7.21 2.95
N LEU A 120 3.41 7.87 3.73
CA LEU A 120 4.36 7.25 4.66
C LEU A 120 3.67 6.59 5.86
N LEU A 121 2.57 7.14 6.39
CA LEU A 121 1.94 6.54 7.57
C LEU A 121 1.22 5.22 7.23
N PRO A 122 0.48 5.08 6.10
CA PRO A 122 -0.02 3.79 5.65
C PRO A 122 1.08 2.79 5.26
N THR A 123 2.18 3.24 4.62
CA THR A 123 3.29 2.34 4.25
C THR A 123 4.12 1.87 5.45
N LEU A 124 4.08 2.60 6.58
CA LEU A 124 4.63 2.18 7.87
C LEU A 124 3.67 1.28 8.68
N GLY A 125 2.63 0.73 8.07
CA GLY A 125 1.70 -0.21 8.72
C GLY A 125 0.69 0.46 9.66
N ILE A 126 0.64 1.80 9.73
CA ILE A 126 -0.37 2.52 10.53
C ILE A 126 -1.62 2.69 9.66
N ALA A 127 -2.37 1.61 9.50
CA ALA A 127 -3.56 1.50 8.66
C ALA A 127 -4.69 2.51 9.00
N ALA A 128 -4.61 3.19 10.15
CA ALA A 128 -5.62 4.13 10.67
C ALA A 128 -5.06 5.53 11.01
N SER A 129 -3.94 5.96 10.41
CA SER A 129 -3.16 7.09 10.92
C SER A 129 -3.88 8.44 11.01
N LEU A 130 -4.74 8.78 10.04
CA LEU A 130 -5.46 10.06 10.02
C LEU A 130 -6.76 10.04 10.83
N THR A 131 -7.39 8.87 11.04
CA THR A 131 -8.59 8.71 11.88
C THR A 131 -8.25 8.57 13.36
N ALA A 132 -7.02 8.16 13.68
CA ALA A 132 -6.47 8.16 15.04
C ALA A 132 -6.23 9.58 15.58
N LEU A 133 -6.07 10.55 14.68
CA LEU A 133 -5.84 11.95 15.01
C LEU A 133 -7.15 12.67 15.42
N PRO A 134 -7.13 13.46 16.50
CA PRO A 134 -8.33 14.08 17.07
C PRO A 134 -9.08 15.01 16.13
N PHE A 135 -8.42 15.57 15.10
CA PHE A 135 -9.04 16.48 14.12
C PHE A 135 -9.00 15.94 12.68
N GLY A 136 -8.85 14.62 12.50
CA GLY A 136 -8.90 13.99 11.18
C GLY A 136 -7.74 14.39 10.25
N GLY A 137 -6.61 14.83 10.80
CA GLY A 137 -5.44 15.28 10.06
C GLY A 137 -5.39 16.79 9.78
N LEU A 138 -6.40 17.57 10.16
CA LEU A 138 -6.36 19.04 10.08
C LEU A 138 -5.22 19.63 10.93
N GLU A 139 -4.93 19.02 12.07
CA GLU A 139 -3.85 19.43 12.97
C GLU A 139 -2.47 19.28 12.32
N VAL A 140 -2.25 18.24 11.52
CA VAL A 140 -0.98 18.04 10.80
C VAL A 140 -0.83 19.11 9.72
N LYS A 141 -1.90 19.42 8.98
CA LYS A 141 -1.89 20.49 7.98
C LYS A 141 -1.67 21.86 8.61
N LEU A 142 -2.22 22.10 9.80
CA LEU A 142 -2.03 23.35 10.52
C LEU A 142 -0.58 23.48 11.04
N LEU A 143 -0.04 22.42 11.65
CA LEU A 143 1.35 22.40 12.13
C LEU A 143 2.35 22.54 10.97
N SER A 144 2.07 21.90 9.82
CA SER A 144 2.83 22.07 8.58
C SER A 144 2.87 23.54 8.14
N ALA A 145 1.74 24.24 8.15
CA ALA A 145 1.68 25.65 7.77
C ALA A 145 2.56 26.52 8.69
N PHE A 146 2.56 26.26 10.01
CA PHE A 146 3.43 26.97 10.95
C PHE A 146 4.92 26.69 10.71
N LEU A 147 5.28 25.43 10.43
CA LEU A 147 6.65 25.05 10.16
C LEU A 147 7.16 25.67 8.85
N LEU A 148 6.31 25.79 7.83
CA LEU A 148 6.62 26.50 6.59
C LEU A 148 6.83 28.01 6.83
N ILE A 149 5.98 28.66 7.64
CA ILE A 149 6.19 30.07 8.03
C ILE A 149 7.54 30.25 8.75
N TYR A 150 7.88 29.34 9.66
CA TYR A 150 9.16 29.35 10.35
C TYR A 150 10.34 29.18 9.38
N SER A 151 10.20 28.28 8.40
CA SER A 151 11.18 28.08 7.32
C SER A 151 11.40 29.36 6.50
N MET A 152 10.32 30.01 6.07
CA MET A 152 10.40 31.30 5.37
C MET A 152 11.11 32.37 6.20
N TYR A 153 10.86 32.40 7.52
CA TYR A 153 11.53 33.33 8.42
C TYR A 153 13.04 33.06 8.50
N GLU A 154 13.48 31.80 8.59
CA GLU A 154 14.90 31.45 8.55
C GLU A 154 15.56 31.85 7.22
N TYR A 155 14.90 31.61 6.09
CA TYR A 155 15.38 32.05 4.77
C TYR A 155 15.45 33.58 4.66
N ALA A 156 14.45 34.29 5.20
CA ALA A 156 14.39 35.75 5.18
C ALA A 156 15.58 36.40 5.88
N LYS A 157 16.09 35.81 6.97
CA LYS A 157 17.30 36.32 7.67
C LYS A 157 18.51 36.37 6.74
N ILE A 158 18.67 35.33 5.92
CA ILE A 158 19.79 35.21 4.98
C ILE A 158 19.59 36.15 3.80
N ILE A 159 18.40 36.13 3.19
CA ILE A 159 18.09 36.92 1.99
C ILE A 159 18.13 38.43 2.27
N SER A 160 17.57 38.87 3.39
CA SER A 160 17.46 40.30 3.73
C SER A 160 18.81 40.95 4.05
N GLY A 161 19.84 40.17 4.42
CA GLY A 161 21.13 40.70 4.88
C GLY A 161 21.06 41.47 6.21
N LEU A 162 19.89 41.49 6.87
CA LEU A 162 19.65 42.20 8.14
C LEU A 162 20.18 41.42 9.35
N CYS A 163 20.57 40.15 9.16
CA CYS A 163 21.15 39.29 10.18
C CYS A 163 22.55 38.84 9.76
N ALA A 164 23.50 38.89 10.70
CA ALA A 164 24.84 38.37 10.46
C ALA A 164 24.78 36.84 10.29
N ILE A 165 25.33 36.34 9.18
CA ILE A 165 25.49 34.90 8.97
C ILE A 165 26.53 34.40 9.99
N PRO A 166 26.24 33.34 10.78
CA PRO A 166 27.21 32.80 11.73
C PRO A 166 28.45 32.31 10.97
N LYS A 167 29.62 32.84 11.33
CA LYS A 167 30.91 32.52 10.70
C LYS A 167 31.50 31.18 11.18
N GLU A 168 31.12 30.74 12.38
CA GLU A 168 31.55 29.48 13.00
C GLU A 168 30.57 28.35 12.62
N LYS A 169 31.05 27.12 12.37
CA LYS A 169 30.23 25.95 12.02
C LYS A 169 30.22 24.95 13.19
N ILE A 170 29.08 24.29 13.46
CA ILE A 170 29.01 23.20 14.47
C ILE A 170 29.91 22.03 14.07
N VAL A 171 29.94 21.68 12.79
CA VAL A 171 30.75 20.61 12.23
C VAL A 171 31.77 21.24 11.29
N SER A 172 33.04 21.16 11.64
CA SER A 172 34.15 21.45 10.73
C SER A 172 34.84 20.13 10.39
N SER A 173 35.38 20.03 9.18
CA SER A 173 36.29 18.95 8.82
C SER A 173 37.65 19.59 8.58
N GLU A 174 38.56 19.38 9.52
CA GLU A 174 39.96 19.76 9.38
C GLU A 174 40.77 18.45 9.28
N LYS A 175 41.54 18.30 8.20
CA LYS A 175 42.39 17.11 7.95
C LYS A 175 41.67 15.75 8.04
N GLY A 176 40.41 15.66 7.61
CA GLY A 176 39.67 14.38 7.51
C GLY A 176 39.08 13.86 8.82
N GLN A 177 39.22 14.58 9.94
CA GLN A 177 38.49 14.29 11.18
C GLN A 177 37.33 15.27 11.35
N LEU A 178 36.21 14.77 11.90
CA LEU A 178 35.01 15.56 12.19
C LEU A 178 35.12 16.15 13.59
N GLU A 179 35.26 17.47 13.69
CA GLU A 179 35.24 18.15 14.99
C GLU A 179 33.86 18.77 15.25
N PHE A 180 33.32 18.49 16.43
CA PHE A 180 32.05 19.04 16.91
C PHE A 180 32.32 20.18 17.90
N ASN A 181 32.03 21.41 17.50
CA ASN A 181 32.24 22.59 18.33
C ASN A 181 30.91 23.14 18.87
N LEU A 182 30.51 22.70 20.06
CA LEU A 182 29.35 23.23 20.80
C LEU A 182 29.76 24.42 21.68
N THR A 183 29.54 25.63 21.19
CA THR A 183 29.73 26.89 21.94
C THR A 183 28.44 27.73 21.91
N LYS A 184 28.32 28.73 22.80
CA LYS A 184 27.16 29.65 22.82
C LYS A 184 26.89 30.33 21.47
N LYS A 185 27.90 30.43 20.60
CA LYS A 185 27.79 31.01 19.25
C LYS A 185 27.30 30.02 18.19
N THR A 186 27.57 28.72 18.35
CA THR A 186 27.13 27.67 17.41
C THR A 186 25.79 27.05 17.80
N LEU A 187 25.39 27.14 19.09
CA LEU A 187 24.11 26.66 19.62
C LEU A 187 22.85 27.08 18.82
N PRO A 188 22.73 28.31 18.27
CA PRO A 188 21.58 28.69 17.46
C PRO A 188 21.39 27.85 16.18
N GLN A 189 22.42 27.14 15.70
CA GLN A 189 22.36 26.28 14.52
C GLN A 189 21.67 24.94 14.79
N LEU A 190 21.49 24.54 16.06
CA LEU A 190 20.71 23.36 16.45
C LEU A 190 19.19 23.61 16.54
N LYS A 191 18.76 24.88 16.50
CA LYS A 191 17.34 25.26 16.62
C LYS A 191 16.41 24.54 15.64
N PRO A 192 16.75 24.38 14.34
CA PRO A 192 15.90 23.65 13.40
C PRO A 192 15.67 22.19 13.81
N LEU A 193 16.69 21.53 14.38
CA LEU A 193 16.60 20.14 14.86
C LEU A 193 15.70 20.03 16.10
N ILE A 194 15.77 21.00 17.00
CA ILE A 194 14.90 21.08 18.19
C ILE A 194 13.44 21.31 17.78
N VAL A 195 13.18 22.21 16.81
CA VAL A 195 11.84 22.46 16.27
C VAL A 195 11.28 21.20 15.61
N LEU A 196 12.11 20.46 14.86
CA LEU A 196 11.72 19.19 14.25
C LEU A 196 11.39 18.12 15.30
N LEU A 197 12.24 17.97 16.33
CA LEU A 197 12.00 17.04 17.43
C LEU A 197 10.67 17.36 18.15
N PHE A 198 10.44 18.65 18.44
CA PHE A 198 9.21 19.11 19.07
C PHE A 198 7.97 18.82 18.21
N PHE A 199 8.07 19.04 16.90
CA PHE A 199 7.01 18.69 15.95
C PHE A 199 6.68 17.18 16.00
N ILE A 200 7.70 16.32 15.96
CA ILE A 200 7.53 14.85 16.03
C ILE A 200 6.85 14.45 17.34
N VAL A 201 7.31 15.00 18.47
CA VAL A 201 6.73 14.72 19.79
C VAL A 201 5.26 15.16 19.86
N ILE A 202 4.91 16.33 19.33
CA ILE A 202 3.52 16.79 19.26
C ILE A 202 2.67 15.80 18.46
N VAL A 203 3.06 15.49 17.22
CA VAL A 203 2.30 14.58 16.34
C VAL A 203 2.12 13.21 16.98
N TYR A 204 3.17 12.68 17.62
CA TYR A 204 3.10 11.41 18.35
C TYR A 204 2.19 11.45 19.58
N SER A 205 2.10 12.60 20.26
CA SER A 205 1.27 12.76 21.47
C SER A 205 -0.22 12.95 21.16
N LEU A 206 -0.58 13.53 20.01
CA LEU A 206 -1.95 13.90 19.65
C LEU A 206 -2.99 12.76 19.70
N PRO A 207 -2.71 11.53 19.23
CA PRO A 207 -3.66 10.43 19.32
C PRO A 207 -4.06 10.05 20.75
N ARG A 208 -3.23 10.40 21.75
CA ARG A 208 -3.46 10.12 23.18
C ARG A 208 -4.38 11.13 23.86
N LEU A 209 -4.82 12.18 23.17
CA LEU A 209 -5.76 13.15 23.75
C LEU A 209 -7.13 12.51 24.05
N PRO A 210 -7.84 12.99 25.09
CA PRO A 210 -9.16 12.49 25.45
C PRO A 210 -10.14 12.51 24.28
N LYS A 211 -11.02 11.51 24.20
CA LYS A 211 -12.04 11.42 23.15
C LYS A 211 -12.97 12.64 23.08
N THR A 212 -13.17 13.34 24.20
CA THR A 212 -13.99 14.56 24.30
C THR A 212 -13.44 15.75 23.54
N TRP A 213 -12.14 15.75 23.20
CA TRP A 213 -11.50 16.82 22.44
C TRP A 213 -11.48 16.55 20.94
N ARG A 214 -12.03 15.41 20.50
CA ARG A 214 -12.04 15.02 19.09
C ARG A 214 -13.13 15.76 18.34
N LEU A 215 -12.74 16.38 17.22
CA LEU A 215 -13.68 17.05 16.33
C LEU A 215 -14.53 16.01 15.62
N GLN A 216 -15.83 16.26 15.56
CA GLN A 216 -16.72 15.46 14.74
C GLN A 216 -16.54 15.82 13.26
N THR A 217 -15.71 15.03 12.58
CA THR A 217 -15.37 15.23 11.16
C THR A 217 -16.43 14.67 10.21
N GLN A 218 -17.18 13.66 10.65
CA GLN A 218 -18.21 12.97 9.87
C GLN A 218 -19.62 13.42 10.25
N ARG A 219 -20.54 13.44 9.28
CA ARG A 219 -21.95 13.75 9.55
C ARG A 219 -22.57 12.60 10.36
N GLN A 220 -23.32 12.94 11.40
CA GLN A 220 -24.17 11.96 12.09
C GLN A 220 -25.29 11.55 11.12
N VAL A 221 -25.42 10.25 10.91
CA VAL A 221 -26.43 9.67 10.03
C VAL A 221 -27.81 9.86 10.66
N ASN A 222 -28.76 10.39 9.88
CA ASN A 222 -30.13 10.68 10.31
C ASN A 222 -30.86 9.40 10.83
N PRO A 223 -31.73 9.45 11.86
CA PRO A 223 -32.36 8.25 12.43
C PRO A 223 -33.24 7.44 11.43
N GLN A 224 -33.80 8.09 10.41
CA GLN A 224 -34.56 7.40 9.35
C GLN A 224 -33.67 6.48 8.46
N ASN A 225 -32.35 6.68 8.47
CA ASN A 225 -31.39 5.79 7.79
C ASN A 225 -30.90 4.65 8.71
N GLN A 226 -31.22 4.61 10.00
CA GLN A 226 -30.82 3.50 10.89
C GLN A 226 -31.59 2.21 10.57
N GLN A 227 -32.82 2.29 10.06
CA GLN A 227 -33.60 1.12 9.63
C GLN A 227 -33.07 0.53 8.31
N LYS A 228 -32.55 1.37 7.39
CA LYS A 228 -31.84 0.93 6.18
C LYS A 228 -30.42 0.45 6.47
N ALA A 229 -29.71 1.08 7.41
CA ALA A 229 -28.36 0.68 7.81
C ALA A 229 -28.33 -0.65 8.57
N ASN A 230 -29.27 -0.91 9.49
CA ASN A 230 -29.36 -2.21 10.18
C ASN A 230 -29.80 -3.35 9.23
N THR A 231 -30.50 -3.03 8.13
CA THR A 231 -30.83 -3.99 7.08
C THR A 231 -29.63 -4.22 6.17
N SER A 232 -28.91 -3.17 5.78
CA SER A 232 -27.69 -3.23 4.95
C SER A 232 -26.54 -3.93 5.68
N GLU A 233 -26.31 -3.69 6.98
CA GLU A 233 -25.23 -4.33 7.75
C GLU A 233 -25.48 -5.84 7.96
N ASN A 234 -26.73 -6.25 8.20
CA ASN A 234 -27.12 -7.66 8.23
C ASN A 234 -27.08 -8.32 6.83
N GLN A 235 -27.41 -7.57 5.77
CA GLN A 235 -27.31 -8.05 4.39
C GLN A 235 -25.86 -8.18 3.93
N SER A 236 -24.98 -7.25 4.30
CA SER A 236 -23.54 -7.32 4.05
C SER A 236 -22.92 -8.52 4.77
N ALA A 237 -23.27 -8.75 6.03
CA ALA A 237 -22.81 -9.92 6.78
C ALA A 237 -23.30 -11.24 6.16
N GLY A 238 -24.57 -11.30 5.76
CA GLY A 238 -25.15 -12.47 5.09
C GLY A 238 -24.55 -12.74 3.71
N LEU A 239 -24.28 -11.70 2.91
CA LEU A 239 -23.60 -11.84 1.62
C LEU A 239 -22.14 -12.26 1.81
N PHE A 240 -21.47 -11.70 2.82
CA PHE A 240 -20.09 -12.04 3.13
C PHE A 240 -19.94 -13.50 3.58
N ALA A 241 -20.88 -14.02 4.37
CA ALA A 241 -20.91 -15.43 4.73
C ALA A 241 -21.15 -16.37 3.52
N GLN A 242 -21.71 -15.88 2.41
CA GLN A 242 -21.80 -16.68 1.19
C GLN A 242 -20.48 -16.74 0.41
N ILE A 243 -19.74 -15.62 0.34
CA ILE A 243 -18.47 -15.56 -0.41
C ILE A 243 -17.30 -16.19 0.36
N ASN A 244 -17.34 -16.07 1.68
CA ASN A 244 -16.33 -16.55 2.61
C ASN A 244 -17.04 -17.25 3.78
N PRO A 245 -17.60 -18.46 3.54
CA PRO A 245 -18.25 -19.24 4.58
C PRO A 245 -17.36 -19.44 5.81
N PRO A 246 -17.82 -19.12 7.03
CA PRO A 246 -17.04 -19.36 8.24
C PRO A 246 -16.63 -20.83 8.40
N GLU A 247 -17.46 -21.75 7.93
CA GLU A 247 -17.19 -23.18 7.93
C GLU A 247 -16.16 -23.59 6.88
N GLY A 248 -15.76 -22.74 5.94
CA GLY A 248 -14.83 -23.06 4.86
C GLY A 248 -15.50 -23.59 3.59
N PHE A 249 -14.70 -23.72 2.51
CA PHE A 249 -15.08 -24.41 1.28
C PHE A 249 -14.16 -25.61 1.04
N GLN A 250 -14.75 -26.78 0.78
CA GLN A 250 -14.03 -28.01 0.51
C GLN A 250 -13.83 -28.21 -0.98
N ILE A 251 -12.58 -28.48 -1.37
CA ILE A 251 -12.16 -28.77 -2.74
C ILE A 251 -12.18 -30.29 -2.93
N ASN A 252 -12.63 -30.74 -4.10
CA ASN A 252 -12.57 -32.15 -4.48
C ASN A 252 -11.13 -32.54 -4.88
N ALA A 253 -10.20 -32.46 -3.92
CA ALA A 253 -8.82 -32.89 -4.03
C ALA A 253 -8.20 -33.08 -2.64
N THR A 254 -7.23 -33.97 -2.51
CA THR A 254 -6.47 -34.25 -1.27
C THR A 254 -5.01 -33.85 -1.39
N TYR A 255 -4.31 -33.64 -0.28
CA TYR A 255 -2.89 -33.25 -0.32
C TYR A 255 -1.95 -34.40 -0.71
N GLU A 256 -2.33 -35.65 -0.42
CA GLU A 256 -1.48 -36.83 -0.56
C GLU A 256 -0.07 -36.59 0.02
N ASP A 257 0.98 -36.81 -0.76
CA ASP A 257 2.38 -36.68 -0.36
C ASP A 257 3.07 -35.44 -0.96
N ILE A 258 2.33 -34.46 -1.48
CA ILE A 258 2.94 -33.29 -2.15
C ILE A 258 3.76 -32.43 -1.20
N GLY A 259 3.36 -32.31 0.07
CA GLY A 259 4.12 -31.62 1.11
C GLY A 259 5.51 -32.22 1.32
N PRO A 260 5.61 -33.52 1.70
CA PRO A 260 6.88 -34.23 1.82
C PRO A 260 7.76 -34.14 0.57
N LYS A 261 7.16 -34.26 -0.63
CA LYS A 261 7.90 -34.14 -1.90
C LYS A 261 8.49 -32.73 -2.11
N MET A 262 7.77 -31.67 -1.71
CA MET A 262 8.28 -30.30 -1.77
C MET A 262 9.44 -30.05 -0.80
N LEU A 263 9.37 -30.62 0.42
CA LEU A 263 10.48 -30.57 1.38
C LEU A 263 11.69 -31.35 0.88
N GLU A 264 11.49 -32.57 0.41
CA GLU A 264 12.55 -33.42 -0.17
C GLU A 264 13.27 -32.71 -1.31
N MET A 265 12.51 -32.04 -2.17
CA MET A 265 13.04 -31.30 -3.30
C MET A 265 13.79 -30.03 -2.89
N GLY A 266 13.45 -29.44 -1.74
CA GLY A 266 14.04 -28.20 -1.24
C GLY A 266 13.40 -26.92 -1.80
N VAL A 267 12.28 -27.03 -2.53
CA VAL A 267 11.48 -25.84 -2.93
C VAL A 267 10.83 -25.18 -1.72
N ILE A 268 10.62 -25.94 -0.65
CA ILE A 268 10.33 -25.42 0.69
C ILE A 268 11.52 -25.79 1.58
N ASP A 269 12.17 -24.77 2.15
CA ASP A 269 13.07 -24.91 3.29
C ASP A 269 12.22 -24.88 4.56
N PHE A 270 12.14 -26.01 5.27
CA PHE A 270 11.24 -26.19 6.41
C PHE A 270 11.45 -25.15 7.51
N ASP A 271 12.71 -24.89 7.88
CA ASP A 271 13.04 -23.99 8.99
C ASP A 271 12.73 -22.54 8.62
N LYS A 272 13.07 -22.13 7.39
CA LYS A 272 12.74 -20.78 6.89
C LYS A 272 11.23 -20.58 6.74
N PHE A 273 10.52 -21.60 6.25
CA PHE A 273 9.08 -21.54 6.10
C PHE A 273 8.41 -21.40 7.47
N LYS A 274 8.78 -22.23 8.44
CA LYS A 274 8.26 -22.13 9.81
C LYS A 274 8.59 -20.78 10.46
N GLU A 275 9.82 -20.30 10.34
CA GLU A 275 10.26 -19.02 10.92
C GLU A 275 9.45 -17.84 10.34
N THR A 276 9.10 -17.87 9.05
CA THR A 276 8.27 -16.85 8.41
C THR A 276 6.86 -16.79 9.03
N TYR A 277 6.25 -17.94 9.32
CA TYR A 277 4.94 -18.01 9.98
C TYR A 277 5.01 -17.56 11.44
N ASP A 278 6.08 -17.92 12.17
CA ASP A 278 6.29 -17.46 13.54
C ASP A 278 6.44 -15.92 13.59
N LYS A 279 7.20 -15.33 12.64
CA LYS A 279 7.40 -13.88 12.52
C LYS A 279 6.15 -13.12 12.11
N SER A 280 5.26 -13.73 11.33
CA SER A 280 3.99 -13.10 10.90
C SER A 280 2.92 -13.14 11.99
N GLY A 281 3.18 -13.78 13.13
CA GLY A 281 2.22 -13.93 14.23
C GLY A 281 1.14 -14.98 13.95
N GLN A 282 1.36 -15.84 12.96
CA GLN A 282 0.47 -16.94 12.57
C GLN A 282 1.26 -18.25 12.54
N PRO A 283 1.73 -18.77 13.68
CA PRO A 283 2.53 -20.00 13.71
C PRO A 283 1.79 -21.17 13.08
N LEU A 284 2.53 -22.06 12.40
CA LEU A 284 1.95 -23.24 11.75
C LEU A 284 1.25 -24.14 12.77
N THR A 285 0.05 -24.61 12.43
CA THR A 285 -0.69 -25.57 13.25
C THR A 285 -0.09 -26.98 13.13
N GLN A 286 -0.43 -27.87 14.06
CA GLN A 286 0.03 -29.27 13.98
C GLN A 286 -0.44 -29.95 12.69
N GLU A 287 -1.65 -29.66 12.24
CA GLU A 287 -2.20 -30.16 10.97
C GLU A 287 -1.37 -29.68 9.78
N GLN A 288 -1.02 -28.39 9.73
CA GLN A 288 -0.18 -27.82 8.66
C GLN A 288 1.24 -28.41 8.67
N LEU A 289 1.80 -28.66 9.86
CA LEU A 289 3.07 -29.36 10.01
C LEU A 289 2.99 -30.80 9.52
N ASP A 290 1.89 -31.51 9.79
CA ASP A 290 1.68 -32.88 9.32
C ASP A 290 1.48 -32.92 7.79
N ILE A 291 0.71 -31.99 7.21
CA ILE A 291 0.59 -31.83 5.75
C ILE A 291 1.96 -31.66 5.10
N LEU A 292 2.83 -30.82 5.68
CA LEU A 292 4.18 -30.59 5.15
C LEU A 292 5.11 -31.80 5.31
N THR A 293 5.10 -32.47 6.47
CA THR A 293 6.14 -33.44 6.84
C THR A 293 5.77 -34.90 6.60
N LYS A 294 4.47 -35.23 6.65
CA LYS A 294 3.95 -36.60 6.54
C LYS A 294 3.03 -36.79 5.34
N GLY A 295 2.47 -35.70 4.81
CA GLY A 295 1.37 -35.76 3.84
C GLY A 295 0.01 -35.88 4.54
N SER A 296 -1.06 -35.86 3.75
CA SER A 296 -2.44 -35.97 4.26
C SER A 296 -3.42 -36.43 3.19
N ASP A 297 -4.18 -37.48 3.49
CA ASP A 297 -5.30 -37.94 2.66
C ASP A 297 -6.59 -37.14 2.90
N LEU A 298 -6.53 -36.10 3.74
CA LEU A 298 -7.69 -35.22 3.96
C LEU A 298 -7.96 -34.37 2.71
N GLU A 299 -9.24 -34.18 2.44
CA GLU A 299 -9.68 -33.24 1.41
C GLU A 299 -9.27 -31.82 1.78
N ILE A 300 -8.80 -31.09 0.77
CA ILE A 300 -8.32 -29.72 0.93
C ILE A 300 -9.51 -28.82 1.19
N LYS A 301 -9.44 -28.09 2.30
CA LYS A 301 -10.49 -27.16 2.70
C LYS A 301 -9.90 -25.80 2.94
N ILE A 302 -10.41 -24.78 2.25
CA ILE A 302 -10.03 -23.39 2.49
C ILE A 302 -10.96 -22.76 3.53
N THR A 303 -10.38 -22.15 4.55
CA THR A 303 -11.07 -21.44 5.64
C THR A 303 -10.43 -20.06 5.84
N PRO A 304 -11.07 -19.15 6.59
CA PRO A 304 -10.45 -17.87 6.93
C PRO A 304 -9.08 -18.04 7.61
N GLU A 305 -8.94 -19.05 8.47
CA GLU A 305 -7.76 -19.30 9.30
C GLU A 305 -6.59 -19.89 8.51
N ASN A 306 -6.85 -20.74 7.52
CA ASN A 306 -5.80 -21.44 6.78
C ASN A 306 -5.53 -20.87 5.38
N SER A 307 -6.31 -19.89 4.92
CA SER A 307 -6.20 -19.30 3.58
C SER A 307 -4.77 -18.84 3.23
N TYR A 308 -4.04 -18.31 4.21
CA TYR A 308 -2.64 -17.89 4.07
C TYR A 308 -1.67 -19.07 3.94
N PHE A 309 -1.90 -20.15 4.70
CA PHE A 309 -1.16 -21.41 4.54
C PHE A 309 -1.37 -22.00 3.15
N LEU A 310 -2.62 -22.10 2.72
CA LEU A 310 -2.96 -22.64 1.40
C LEU A 310 -2.34 -21.84 0.26
N LEU A 311 -2.36 -20.51 0.34
CA LEU A 311 -1.70 -19.67 -0.65
C LEU A 311 -0.22 -20.03 -0.81
N ASN A 312 0.53 -20.08 0.29
CA ASN A 312 1.97 -20.29 0.24
C ASN A 312 2.35 -21.74 -0.08
N PHE A 313 1.60 -22.69 0.47
CA PHE A 313 1.77 -24.12 0.17
C PHE A 313 1.58 -24.39 -1.32
N PHE A 314 0.48 -23.87 -1.91
CA PHE A 314 0.23 -24.06 -3.33
C PHE A 314 1.08 -23.18 -4.23
N TRP A 315 1.58 -22.04 -3.74
CA TRP A 315 2.58 -21.25 -4.45
C TRP A 315 3.84 -22.08 -4.66
N ALA A 316 4.37 -22.70 -3.60
CA ALA A 316 5.52 -23.60 -3.71
C ALA A 316 5.25 -24.76 -4.68
N PHE A 317 4.07 -25.39 -4.54
CA PHE A 317 3.69 -26.53 -5.37
C PHE A 317 3.58 -26.17 -6.84
N GLY A 318 2.82 -25.12 -7.17
CA GLY A 318 2.63 -24.66 -8.55
C GLY A 318 3.94 -24.20 -9.19
N LEU A 319 4.86 -23.62 -8.42
CA LEU A 319 6.19 -23.27 -8.92
C LEU A 319 7.03 -24.53 -9.24
N ALA A 320 6.95 -25.56 -8.41
CA ALA A 320 7.82 -26.74 -8.50
C ALA A 320 7.33 -27.81 -9.48
N ASN A 321 6.01 -27.97 -9.56
CA ASN A 321 5.40 -29.02 -10.35
C ASN A 321 5.62 -28.77 -11.84
N LYS A 322 5.91 -29.84 -12.58
CA LYS A 322 6.20 -29.73 -14.00
C LYS A 322 4.94 -29.35 -14.77
N SER A 323 5.02 -28.27 -15.55
CA SER A 323 3.87 -27.66 -16.21
C SER A 323 4.23 -27.06 -17.55
N LYS A 324 3.50 -27.44 -18.61
CA LYS A 324 3.65 -26.80 -19.93
C LYS A 324 3.33 -25.32 -19.91
N ILE A 325 2.41 -24.88 -19.05
CA ILE A 325 2.09 -23.45 -18.88
C ILE A 325 3.34 -22.68 -18.42
N LEU A 326 4.17 -23.29 -17.58
CA LEU A 326 5.40 -22.68 -17.10
C LEU A 326 6.57 -22.79 -18.09
N GLU A 327 6.65 -23.88 -18.85
CA GLU A 327 7.75 -24.14 -19.79
C GLU A 327 7.54 -23.48 -21.17
N GLU A 328 6.29 -23.24 -21.56
CA GLU A 328 5.92 -22.79 -22.92
C GLU A 328 5.00 -21.55 -22.92
N GLY A 329 4.43 -21.17 -21.75
CA GLY A 329 3.44 -20.10 -21.64
C GLY A 329 4.00 -18.68 -21.50
N GLU A 330 3.15 -17.75 -21.05
CA GLU A 330 3.42 -16.30 -21.06
C GLU A 330 4.66 -15.90 -20.23
N MET A 331 5.00 -16.64 -19.16
CA MET A 331 6.16 -16.35 -18.33
C MET A 331 7.51 -16.45 -19.05
N VAL A 332 7.59 -17.28 -20.09
CA VAL A 332 8.84 -17.50 -20.86
C VAL A 332 8.79 -16.87 -22.25
N LYS A 333 7.68 -16.23 -22.60
CA LYS A 333 7.39 -15.73 -23.95
C LYS A 333 8.40 -14.71 -24.48
N TYR A 334 8.92 -13.84 -23.62
CA TYR A 334 9.79 -12.74 -24.03
C TYR A 334 11.28 -13.09 -23.92
N ASP A 335 11.73 -13.52 -22.74
CA ASP A 335 13.16 -13.77 -22.45
C ASP A 335 13.45 -15.25 -22.12
N GLY A 336 12.57 -16.16 -22.54
CA GLY A 336 12.69 -17.60 -22.25
C GLY A 336 12.67 -17.89 -20.75
N LEU A 337 13.27 -19.02 -20.36
CA LEU A 337 13.42 -19.42 -18.95
C LEU A 337 14.19 -18.39 -18.13
N SER A 338 15.07 -17.59 -18.74
CA SER A 338 15.80 -16.55 -18.01
C SER A 338 14.90 -15.40 -17.55
N GLY A 339 13.85 -15.08 -18.32
CA GLY A 339 12.85 -14.07 -17.96
C GLY A 339 11.93 -14.49 -16.82
N ALA A 340 11.65 -15.79 -16.71
CA ALA A 340 10.74 -16.33 -15.71
C ALA A 340 11.16 -16.01 -14.26
N GLY A 341 12.46 -15.83 -13.99
CA GLY A 341 12.98 -15.49 -12.66
C GLY A 341 12.66 -14.07 -12.17
N GLY A 342 12.23 -13.17 -13.06
CA GLY A 342 11.93 -11.77 -12.71
C GLY A 342 10.53 -11.51 -12.17
N PHE A 343 9.65 -12.50 -12.19
CA PHE A 343 8.26 -12.36 -11.75
C PHE A 343 8.11 -12.45 -10.23
N ALA A 344 7.01 -11.90 -9.71
CA ALA A 344 6.73 -11.95 -8.27
C ALA A 344 6.52 -13.39 -7.79
N SER A 345 5.97 -14.26 -8.63
CA SER A 345 5.79 -15.69 -8.35
C SER A 345 7.09 -16.49 -8.26
N THR A 346 8.22 -15.99 -8.77
CA THR A 346 9.51 -16.70 -8.71
C THR A 346 10.45 -15.99 -7.76
N GLY A 347 10.80 -14.74 -8.05
CA GLY A 347 11.71 -13.95 -7.22
C GLY A 347 11.22 -13.76 -5.78
N GLY A 348 9.91 -13.72 -5.56
CA GLY A 348 9.30 -13.62 -4.23
C GLY A 348 9.42 -14.89 -3.38
N TRP A 349 9.69 -16.05 -3.99
CA TRP A 349 9.78 -17.33 -3.29
C TRP A 349 11.22 -17.74 -2.95
N SER A 350 12.22 -17.15 -3.62
CA SER A 350 13.63 -17.58 -3.53
C SER A 350 14.17 -17.70 -2.10
N SER A 351 13.80 -16.78 -1.20
CA SER A 351 14.24 -16.79 0.21
C SER A 351 13.70 -17.97 1.02
N LEU A 352 12.60 -18.60 0.59
CA LEU A 352 11.97 -19.74 1.25
C LEU A 352 12.44 -21.08 0.69
N THR A 353 13.35 -21.07 -0.28
CA THR A 353 13.95 -22.28 -0.84
C THR A 353 15.27 -22.63 -0.14
N THR A 354 15.68 -23.89 -0.27
CA THR A 354 16.97 -24.35 0.30
C THR A 354 18.16 -23.73 -0.44
N SER A 355 18.07 -23.60 -1.78
CA SER A 355 19.13 -23.02 -2.61
C SER A 355 19.25 -21.49 -2.51
N GLY A 356 18.19 -20.82 -2.06
CA GLY A 356 18.07 -19.36 -2.16
C GLY A 356 17.69 -18.85 -3.55
N ASP A 357 17.30 -19.75 -4.48
CA ASP A 357 16.93 -19.44 -5.85
C ASP A 357 15.76 -20.34 -6.31
N ALA A 358 14.58 -19.73 -6.46
CA ALA A 358 13.37 -20.42 -6.90
C ALA A 358 13.49 -21.00 -8.32
N MET A 359 14.33 -20.44 -9.19
CA MET A 359 14.49 -20.93 -10.56
C MET A 359 15.17 -22.29 -10.64
N GLN A 360 15.82 -22.76 -9.56
CA GLN A 360 16.31 -24.14 -9.49
C GLN A 360 15.19 -25.18 -9.41
N TYR A 361 14.01 -24.76 -8.96
CA TYR A 361 12.84 -25.61 -8.75
C TYR A 361 11.71 -25.36 -9.76
N TYR A 362 11.77 -24.25 -10.50
CA TYR A 362 10.76 -23.86 -11.49
C TYR A 362 10.45 -24.97 -12.51
N SER A 363 9.21 -25.48 -12.51
CA SER A 363 8.72 -26.56 -13.38
C SER A 363 9.65 -27.79 -13.42
N LYS A 364 10.31 -28.11 -12.31
CA LYS A 364 11.50 -28.97 -12.34
C LYS A 364 11.18 -30.46 -12.17
N ARG A 365 10.13 -30.81 -11.42
CA ARG A 365 9.76 -32.20 -11.12
C ARG A 365 8.26 -32.38 -11.33
N ALA A 366 7.87 -33.47 -11.98
CA ALA A 366 6.48 -33.91 -11.98
C ALA A 366 6.14 -34.47 -10.58
N ILE A 367 5.90 -33.59 -9.62
CA ILE A 367 5.47 -33.94 -8.25
C ILE A 367 4.14 -34.69 -8.35
N VAL A 368 3.26 -34.14 -9.19
CA VAL A 368 2.02 -34.77 -9.65
C VAL A 368 2.02 -34.74 -11.19
N PRO A 369 2.21 -35.88 -11.86
CA PRO A 369 2.22 -35.94 -13.32
C PRO A 369 0.81 -35.77 -13.90
N LEU A 370 0.72 -35.04 -15.02
CA LEU A 370 -0.53 -34.83 -15.76
C LEU A 370 -0.51 -35.58 -17.10
N THR A 371 -1.67 -36.08 -17.52
CA THR A 371 -1.88 -36.53 -18.90
C THR A 371 -2.06 -35.33 -19.84
N ALA A 372 -1.97 -35.56 -21.16
CA ALA A 372 -2.17 -34.50 -22.14
C ALA A 372 -3.57 -33.87 -22.06
N GLU A 373 -4.58 -34.67 -21.74
CA GLU A 373 -5.97 -34.21 -21.55
C GLU A 373 -6.07 -33.34 -20.29
N GLN A 374 -5.41 -33.73 -19.20
CA GLN A 374 -5.38 -32.96 -17.96
C GLN A 374 -4.63 -31.64 -18.15
N GLU A 375 -3.48 -31.62 -18.84
CA GLU A 375 -2.77 -30.38 -19.19
C GLU A 375 -3.65 -29.43 -20.03
N THR A 376 -4.40 -29.98 -20.98
CA THR A 376 -5.33 -29.20 -21.82
C THR A 376 -6.44 -28.59 -20.98
N LEU A 377 -7.04 -29.37 -20.09
CA LEU A 377 -8.07 -28.92 -19.15
C LEU A 377 -7.55 -27.80 -18.24
N VAL A 378 -6.37 -27.98 -17.65
CA VAL A 378 -5.72 -26.98 -16.79
C VAL A 378 -5.50 -25.69 -17.57
N ASN A 379 -4.97 -25.76 -18.80
CA ASN A 379 -4.75 -24.57 -19.62
C ASN A 379 -6.04 -23.83 -19.99
N GLU A 380 -7.11 -24.56 -20.34
CA GLU A 380 -8.42 -23.97 -20.65
C GLU A 380 -8.99 -23.23 -19.44
N VAL A 381 -9.02 -23.86 -18.27
CA VAL A 381 -9.53 -23.24 -17.04
C VAL A 381 -8.65 -22.06 -16.63
N ALA A 382 -7.33 -22.25 -16.59
CA ALA A 382 -6.38 -21.25 -16.15
C ALA A 382 -6.42 -19.99 -17.02
N SER A 383 -6.67 -20.14 -18.33
CA SER A 383 -6.79 -19.03 -19.28
C SER A 383 -8.02 -18.15 -19.05
N ASN A 384 -9.05 -18.70 -18.39
CA ASN A 384 -10.34 -18.02 -18.18
C ASN A 384 -10.54 -17.48 -16.75
N VAL A 385 -9.61 -17.77 -15.82
CA VAL A 385 -9.69 -17.30 -14.43
C VAL A 385 -8.73 -16.13 -14.19
N TYR A 386 -9.26 -15.02 -13.68
CA TYR A 386 -8.53 -13.78 -13.39
C TYR A 386 -8.53 -13.46 -11.89
N ARG A 387 -7.63 -12.56 -11.49
CA ARG A 387 -7.48 -12.05 -10.12
C ARG A 387 -7.54 -10.53 -10.11
N PRO A 388 -8.08 -9.90 -9.06
CA PRO A 388 -8.37 -8.47 -9.05
C PRO A 388 -7.13 -7.60 -8.84
N CYS A 389 -5.96 -8.21 -8.62
CA CYS A 389 -4.67 -7.54 -8.49
C CYS A 389 -3.91 -7.37 -9.81
N CYS A 390 -4.23 -8.15 -10.86
CA CYS A 390 -3.54 -8.13 -12.16
C CYS A 390 -4.51 -8.22 -13.35
N GLY A 391 -4.03 -7.86 -14.54
CA GLY A 391 -4.80 -8.02 -15.79
C GLY A 391 -4.66 -9.42 -16.42
N ASN A 392 -3.79 -10.25 -15.86
CA ASN A 392 -3.37 -11.54 -16.41
C ASN A 392 -4.23 -12.69 -15.89
N SER A 393 -4.49 -13.68 -16.74
CA SER A 393 -5.19 -14.93 -16.37
C SER A 393 -4.27 -15.89 -15.63
N THR A 394 -4.79 -16.95 -15.02
CA THR A 394 -4.00 -17.96 -14.28
C THR A 394 -2.99 -18.68 -15.15
N ALA A 395 -3.24 -18.75 -16.47
CA ALA A 395 -2.27 -19.25 -17.45
C ALA A 395 -1.04 -18.33 -17.60
N PHE A 396 -1.06 -17.13 -17.00
CA PHE A 396 0.13 -16.31 -16.78
C PHE A 396 0.32 -16.11 -15.26
N PRO A 397 0.94 -17.08 -14.57
CA PRO A 397 1.09 -17.07 -13.11
C PRO A 397 2.25 -16.18 -12.65
N ASP A 398 2.18 -14.89 -12.95
CA ASP A 398 3.19 -13.86 -12.64
C ASP A 398 3.29 -13.45 -11.17
N CYS A 399 2.30 -13.85 -10.36
CA CYS A 399 2.18 -13.57 -8.93
C CYS A 399 1.93 -14.85 -8.13
N ASN A 400 2.15 -14.78 -6.81
CA ASN A 400 1.90 -15.90 -5.89
C ASN A 400 0.50 -16.48 -5.99
N HIS A 401 -0.55 -15.66 -6.10
CA HIS A 401 -1.93 -16.13 -6.25
C HIS A 401 -2.16 -16.85 -7.59
N GLY A 402 -1.55 -16.36 -8.67
CA GLY A 402 -1.62 -17.02 -9.98
C GLY A 402 -0.93 -18.37 -9.95
N MET A 403 0.27 -18.42 -9.38
CA MET A 403 1.07 -19.64 -9.25
C MET A 403 0.39 -20.67 -8.33
N ALA A 404 -0.15 -20.22 -7.19
CA ALA A 404 -0.87 -21.08 -6.27
C ALA A 404 -2.13 -21.65 -6.91
N LEU A 405 -2.91 -20.82 -7.60
CA LEU A 405 -4.13 -21.30 -8.25
C LEU A 405 -3.84 -22.25 -9.42
N LEU A 406 -2.74 -22.03 -10.16
CA LEU A 406 -2.25 -22.98 -11.14
C LEU A 406 -1.93 -24.33 -10.49
N GLY A 407 -1.17 -24.35 -9.39
CA GLY A 407 -0.87 -25.58 -8.65
C GLY A 407 -2.14 -26.31 -8.18
N ILE A 408 -3.14 -25.58 -7.69
CA ILE A 408 -4.43 -26.18 -7.31
C ILE A 408 -5.12 -26.83 -8.52
N PHE A 409 -5.12 -26.16 -9.68
CA PHE A 409 -5.69 -26.73 -10.90
C PHE A 409 -4.99 -28.00 -11.37
N GLU A 410 -3.66 -28.02 -11.31
CA GLU A 410 -2.87 -29.19 -11.66
C GLU A 410 -3.20 -30.37 -10.74
N LEU A 411 -3.24 -30.14 -9.42
CA LEU A 411 -3.60 -31.18 -8.46
C LEU A 411 -5.03 -31.70 -8.68
N MET A 412 -6.00 -30.80 -8.86
CA MET A 412 -7.39 -31.16 -9.11
C MET A 412 -7.54 -31.97 -10.40
N ALA A 413 -6.90 -31.55 -11.49
CA ALA A 413 -6.97 -32.26 -12.76
C ALA A 413 -6.35 -33.65 -12.66
N ALA A 414 -5.21 -33.79 -11.97
CA ALA A 414 -4.55 -35.06 -11.72
C ALA A 414 -5.45 -36.06 -10.97
N GLN A 415 -6.25 -35.56 -10.03
CA GLN A 415 -7.20 -36.35 -9.23
C GLN A 415 -8.58 -36.49 -9.91
N GLY A 416 -8.72 -36.07 -11.16
CA GLY A 416 -9.90 -36.34 -11.99
C GLY A 416 -11.01 -35.31 -11.90
N ALA A 417 -10.75 -34.12 -11.35
CA ALA A 417 -11.73 -33.03 -11.34
C ALA A 417 -12.06 -32.55 -12.76
N ASN A 418 -13.31 -32.17 -12.98
CA ASN A 418 -13.78 -31.60 -14.24
C ASN A 418 -13.71 -30.06 -14.26
N GLU A 419 -13.95 -29.46 -15.43
CA GLU A 419 -13.91 -28.01 -15.65
C GLU A 419 -14.77 -27.21 -14.65
N GLN A 420 -15.99 -27.69 -14.35
CA GLN A 420 -16.92 -27.00 -13.47
C GLN A 420 -16.43 -27.01 -12.01
N GLU A 421 -15.90 -28.13 -11.55
CA GLU A 421 -15.33 -28.27 -10.21
C GLU A 421 -14.14 -27.33 -10.02
N MET A 422 -13.27 -27.22 -11.04
CA MET A 422 -12.11 -26.32 -11.00
C MET A 422 -12.54 -24.84 -10.94
N TYR A 423 -13.50 -24.40 -11.77
CA TYR A 423 -13.98 -23.03 -11.66
C TYR A 423 -14.64 -22.76 -10.31
N GLN A 424 -15.43 -23.71 -9.80
CA GLN A 424 -16.11 -23.53 -8.52
C GLN A 424 -15.09 -23.43 -7.37
N ALA A 425 -14.06 -24.29 -7.36
CA ALA A 425 -12.97 -24.19 -6.40
C ALA A 425 -12.26 -22.84 -6.50
N ALA A 426 -11.92 -22.39 -7.72
CA ALA A 426 -11.28 -21.10 -7.94
C ALA A 426 -12.13 -19.90 -7.48
N LYS A 427 -13.45 -20.01 -7.58
CA LYS A 427 -14.38 -18.94 -7.18
C LYS A 427 -14.33 -18.73 -5.67
N TYR A 428 -14.38 -19.82 -4.90
CA TYR A 428 -14.25 -19.72 -3.45
C TYR A 428 -12.82 -19.35 -3.05
N ILE A 429 -11.80 -20.01 -3.60
CA ILE A 429 -10.40 -19.73 -3.25
C ILE A 429 -10.05 -18.25 -3.44
N ASN A 430 -10.38 -17.68 -4.60
CA ASN A 430 -10.15 -16.26 -4.84
C ASN A 430 -11.03 -15.36 -3.95
N SER A 431 -12.20 -15.84 -3.50
CA SER A 431 -13.02 -15.10 -2.53
C SER A 431 -12.41 -15.07 -1.13
N TYR A 432 -11.68 -16.11 -0.71
CA TYR A 432 -10.89 -16.10 0.53
C TYR A 432 -9.64 -15.22 0.40
N TRP A 433 -8.95 -15.25 -0.74
CA TRP A 433 -7.74 -14.44 -0.95
C TRP A 433 -8.03 -12.95 -1.23
N PHE A 434 -9.17 -12.65 -1.86
CA PHE A 434 -9.58 -11.29 -2.23
C PHE A 434 -10.98 -10.94 -1.71
N PRO A 435 -11.22 -11.00 -0.38
CA PRO A 435 -12.57 -10.93 0.19
C PRO A 435 -13.31 -9.64 -0.12
N SER A 436 -12.59 -8.51 -0.20
CA SER A 436 -13.20 -7.22 -0.55
C SER A 436 -13.66 -7.16 -2.00
N ASN A 437 -12.86 -7.69 -2.93
CA ASN A 437 -13.21 -7.73 -4.35
C ASN A 437 -14.33 -8.73 -4.64
N ALA A 438 -14.31 -9.88 -3.96
CA ALA A 438 -15.37 -10.87 -4.04
C ALA A 438 -16.70 -10.32 -3.51
N PHE A 439 -16.66 -9.55 -2.42
CA PHE A 439 -17.83 -8.87 -1.90
C PHE A 439 -18.40 -7.86 -2.89
N ASP A 440 -17.56 -7.00 -3.47
CA ASP A 440 -17.97 -6.03 -4.50
C ASP A 440 -18.58 -6.75 -5.73
N ALA A 441 -17.95 -7.84 -6.20
CA ALA A 441 -18.45 -8.62 -7.32
C ALA A 441 -19.79 -9.30 -7.03
N ALA A 442 -19.94 -9.91 -5.85
CA ALA A 442 -21.20 -10.54 -5.44
C ALA A 442 -22.32 -9.50 -5.30
N LEU A 443 -22.01 -8.32 -4.74
CA LEU A 443 -22.95 -7.20 -4.63
C LEU A 443 -23.36 -6.68 -6.01
N TYR A 444 -22.43 -6.64 -6.96
CA TYR A 444 -22.71 -6.28 -8.34
C TYR A 444 -23.69 -7.25 -9.00
N PHE A 445 -23.48 -8.56 -8.91
CA PHE A 445 -24.41 -9.55 -9.48
C PHE A 445 -25.77 -9.52 -8.81
N LYS A 446 -25.81 -9.36 -7.49
CA LYS A 446 -27.05 -9.24 -6.74
C LYS A 446 -27.89 -8.05 -7.21
N ASN A 447 -27.26 -6.89 -7.42
CA ASN A 447 -27.98 -5.67 -7.80
C ASN A 447 -28.22 -5.54 -9.31
N LYS A 448 -27.33 -6.06 -10.15
CA LYS A 448 -27.44 -5.95 -11.60
C LYS A 448 -28.27 -7.07 -12.23
N GLU A 449 -28.17 -8.28 -11.69
CA GLU A 449 -28.75 -9.50 -12.27
C GLU A 449 -29.71 -10.24 -11.32
N GLY A 450 -29.83 -9.80 -10.06
CA GLY A 450 -30.68 -10.49 -9.08
C GLY A 450 -30.16 -11.87 -8.66
N LYS A 451 -28.87 -12.16 -8.91
CA LYS A 451 -28.26 -13.46 -8.59
C LYS A 451 -27.56 -13.42 -7.22
N GLU A 452 -27.85 -14.39 -6.36
CA GLU A 452 -27.09 -14.63 -5.14
C GLU A 452 -25.75 -15.30 -5.47
N PHE A 453 -24.75 -15.16 -4.58
CA PHE A 453 -23.38 -15.59 -4.88
C PHE A 453 -23.31 -17.05 -5.32
N LYS A 454 -24.01 -17.96 -4.64
CA LYS A 454 -24.06 -19.39 -4.97
C LYS A 454 -24.57 -19.69 -6.39
N ASP A 455 -25.41 -18.81 -6.95
CA ASP A 455 -26.07 -19.00 -8.24
C ASP A 455 -25.32 -18.32 -9.41
N ILE A 456 -24.24 -17.60 -9.12
CA ILE A 456 -23.38 -16.98 -10.14
C ILE A 456 -22.48 -18.07 -10.75
N ASP A 457 -22.51 -18.19 -12.07
CA ASP A 457 -21.56 -19.03 -12.80
C ASP A 457 -20.10 -18.64 -12.47
N ALA A 458 -19.28 -19.63 -12.13
CA ALA A 458 -17.94 -19.37 -11.61
C ALA A 458 -16.97 -18.83 -12.66
N LYS A 459 -17.07 -19.30 -13.92
CA LYS A 459 -16.29 -18.77 -15.04
C LYS A 459 -16.62 -17.29 -15.30
N THR A 460 -17.90 -16.94 -15.22
CA THR A 460 -18.39 -15.56 -15.34
C THR A 460 -17.93 -14.70 -14.18
N PHE A 461 -18.03 -15.20 -12.95
CA PHE A 461 -17.61 -14.47 -11.75
C PHE A 461 -16.12 -14.14 -11.78
N LEU A 462 -15.27 -15.06 -12.22
CA LEU A 462 -13.81 -14.91 -12.29
C LEU A 462 -13.31 -14.36 -13.62
N SER A 463 -14.22 -13.96 -14.51
CA SER A 463 -13.87 -13.48 -15.84
C SER A 463 -13.06 -12.19 -15.82
N LYS A 464 -12.43 -11.88 -16.95
CA LYS A 464 -11.67 -10.64 -17.13
C LYS A 464 -12.48 -9.39 -16.82
N ASP A 465 -13.75 -9.36 -17.19
CA ASP A 465 -14.59 -8.17 -17.07
C ASP A 465 -15.12 -7.93 -15.65
N ILE A 466 -15.05 -8.95 -14.78
CA ILE A 466 -15.53 -8.88 -13.41
C ILE A 466 -14.38 -8.89 -12.40
N PHE A 467 -13.44 -9.83 -12.55
CA PHE A 467 -12.46 -10.16 -11.51
C PHE A 467 -11.00 -9.95 -11.91
N SER A 468 -10.71 -9.30 -13.04
CA SER A 468 -9.37 -8.76 -13.30
C SER A 468 -9.16 -7.43 -12.58
N ALA A 469 -7.93 -6.89 -12.57
CA ALA A 469 -7.66 -5.54 -12.07
C ALA A 469 -8.58 -4.47 -12.69
N PHE A 470 -8.85 -4.55 -13.99
CA PHE A 470 -9.76 -3.62 -14.67
C PHE A 470 -11.23 -3.95 -14.38
N GLY A 471 -11.59 -5.24 -14.38
CA GLY A 471 -12.94 -5.70 -14.07
C GLY A 471 -13.40 -5.28 -12.68
N ALA A 472 -12.56 -5.51 -11.67
CA ALA A 472 -12.83 -5.13 -10.29
C ALA A 472 -13.00 -3.61 -10.12
N GLN A 473 -12.24 -2.80 -10.87
CA GLN A 473 -12.42 -1.35 -10.89
C GLN A 473 -13.77 -0.95 -11.50
N ASN A 474 -14.19 -1.60 -12.57
CA ASN A 474 -15.48 -1.33 -13.22
C ASN A 474 -16.66 -1.75 -12.34
N VAL A 475 -16.58 -2.92 -11.70
CA VAL A 475 -17.54 -3.39 -10.69
C VAL A 475 -17.67 -2.34 -9.59
N LYS A 476 -16.56 -1.92 -8.99
CA LYS A 476 -16.56 -0.92 -7.93
C LYS A 476 -17.13 0.42 -8.38
N LYS A 477 -16.76 0.88 -9.58
CA LYS A 477 -17.31 2.10 -10.18
C LYS A 477 -18.83 2.01 -10.33
N TYR A 478 -19.35 0.90 -10.83
CA TYR A 478 -20.80 0.66 -10.95
C TYR A 478 -21.49 0.76 -9.59
N LEU A 479 -20.94 0.11 -8.54
CA LEU A 479 -21.52 0.14 -7.19
C LEU A 479 -21.58 1.57 -6.62
N VAL A 480 -20.51 2.34 -6.83
CA VAL A 480 -20.42 3.74 -6.41
C VAL A 480 -21.43 4.61 -7.16
N GLU A 481 -21.50 4.49 -8.49
CA GLU A 481 -22.44 5.26 -9.33
C GLU A 481 -23.91 4.95 -9.00
N LYS A 482 -24.20 3.72 -8.60
CA LYS A 482 -25.54 3.30 -8.17
C LYS A 482 -25.85 3.60 -6.70
N GLY A 483 -24.88 4.09 -5.92
CA GLY A 483 -25.07 4.40 -4.50
C GLY A 483 -25.36 3.16 -3.64
N ILE A 484 -24.93 1.98 -4.09
CA ILE A 484 -25.13 0.68 -3.44
C ILE A 484 -23.84 0.10 -2.88
N GLN A 485 -22.75 0.87 -2.88
CA GLN A 485 -21.49 0.43 -2.28
C GLN A 485 -21.68 0.18 -0.78
N GLU A 486 -21.35 -1.04 -0.36
CA GLU A 486 -21.32 -1.42 1.04
C GLU A 486 -19.87 -1.64 1.51
N LYS A 487 -19.66 -1.57 2.83
CA LYS A 487 -18.35 -1.86 3.40
C LYS A 487 -18.28 -3.36 3.66
N PRO A 488 -17.32 -4.09 3.06
CA PRO A 488 -17.13 -5.49 3.43
C PRO A 488 -16.77 -5.58 4.93
N PRO A 489 -17.20 -6.63 5.64
CA PRO A 489 -16.71 -6.95 6.97
C PRO A 489 -15.18 -6.91 7.02
N ALA A 490 -14.62 -6.42 8.12
CA ALA A 490 -13.18 -6.32 8.28
C ALA A 490 -12.58 -7.73 8.44
N GLN A 491 -11.95 -8.25 7.38
CA GLN A 491 -11.20 -9.50 7.43
C GLN A 491 -9.90 -9.40 6.62
N GLY A 492 -8.89 -10.16 7.05
CA GLY A 492 -7.56 -10.15 6.45
C GLY A 492 -7.56 -10.68 5.02
N GLY A 493 -6.77 -10.03 4.18
CA GLY A 493 -6.37 -10.48 2.85
C GLY A 493 -5.10 -9.73 2.48
N GLY A 494 -4.06 -10.43 2.04
CA GLY A 494 -2.74 -9.84 1.80
C GLY A 494 -1.91 -10.69 0.86
N CYS A 495 -1.08 -10.02 0.05
CA CYS A 495 -0.25 -10.68 -0.95
C CYS A 495 1.19 -10.97 -0.49
N GLY A 496 1.55 -10.58 0.73
CA GLY A 496 2.93 -10.64 1.22
C GLY A 496 3.24 -11.92 1.99
N VAL A 497 4.44 -12.44 1.79
CA VAL A 497 5.07 -13.50 2.58
C VAL A 497 6.36 -12.99 3.16
#